data_AF-A0A6M8VQ78-F1
#
_entry.id   AF-A0A6M8VQ78-F1
#
_cell.length_a   1.000
_cell.length_b   1.000
_cell.length_c   1.000
_cell.angle_alpha   90.00
_cell.angle_beta   90.00
_cell.angle_gamma   90.00
#
_symmetry.space_group_name_H-M   'P 1'
#
loop_
_entity.id
_entity.type
_entity.pdbx_description
1 polymer ?
#
loop_
_entity_poly.entity_id
_entity_poly.type
_entity_poly.pdbx_seq_one_letter_code
_entity_poly.pdbx_strand_id
1 'polypeptide(L)'
;MTNNTSKYSGEYKAASAKPKMTLEGVDWKQADEKYGLIEFCNGRDQNGRLYWAYLTLFPSKYREFKARAAAGESFHLLDYGEELASGWGKHPPEHVKKELEEKYGLNHKTSLEDDVRKQLEKTQTG
;
A
#
# COMPACT_ATOMS: atom_id res chain seq x y z
N MET A 1 51.94 -1.75 -26.42
CA MET A 1 52.08 -0.75 -25.35
C MET A 1 50.88 -0.88 -24.43
N THR A 2 51.17 -1.33 -23.21
CA THR A 2 50.47 -1.25 -21.91
C THR A 2 48.97 -0.92 -21.76
N ASN A 3 48.33 -1.81 -21.01
CA ASN A 3 47.07 -1.76 -20.24
C ASN A 3 46.95 -0.61 -19.22
N ASN A 4 45.70 -0.25 -18.85
CA ASN A 4 45.11 -0.02 -17.50
C ASN A 4 43.96 1.01 -17.58
N THR A 5 42.83 1.00 -16.84
CA THR A 5 42.06 0.08 -15.98
C THR A 5 40.82 0.87 -15.50
N SER A 6 39.65 0.23 -15.38
CA SER A 6 38.72 0.41 -14.24
C SER A 6 37.61 -0.66 -14.36
N LYS A 7 37.88 -1.89 -13.89
CA LYS A 7 37.44 -2.50 -12.61
C LYS A 7 35.91 -2.55 -12.45
N TYR A 8 35.41 -3.79 -12.35
CA TYR A 8 34.03 -4.24 -12.13
C TYR A 8 33.23 -4.72 -13.37
N SER A 9 33.73 -5.77 -14.02
CA SER A 9 32.90 -6.73 -14.76
C SER A 9 32.51 -7.87 -13.80
N GLY A 10 31.43 -7.68 -13.05
CA GLY A 10 30.78 -8.77 -12.33
C GLY A 10 29.57 -9.22 -13.14
N GLU A 11 29.57 -10.47 -13.59
CA GLU A 11 28.34 -11.11 -14.05
C GLU A 11 27.38 -11.17 -12.86
N TYR A 12 26.36 -10.31 -12.85
CA TYR A 12 25.20 -10.52 -11.99
C TYR A 12 24.47 -11.76 -12.50
N LYS A 13 24.79 -12.92 -11.92
CA LYS A 13 23.84 -14.03 -11.90
C LYS A 13 22.72 -13.61 -10.97
N ALA A 14 21.64 -13.08 -11.54
CA ALA A 14 20.41 -12.80 -10.80
C ALA A 14 20.02 -14.08 -10.08
N ALA A 15 20.23 -14.10 -8.76
CA ALA A 15 19.68 -15.11 -7.88
C ALA A 15 18.18 -15.16 -8.18
N SER A 16 17.73 -16.34 -8.64
CA SER A 16 16.35 -16.81 -8.63
C SER A 16 15.33 -15.69 -8.72
N ALA A 17 14.96 -15.34 -9.95
CA ALA A 17 13.84 -14.46 -10.23
C ALA A 17 12.69 -14.76 -9.26
N LYS A 18 12.44 -13.82 -8.33
CA LYS A 18 11.26 -13.85 -7.47
C LYS A 18 10.07 -14.08 -8.40
N PRO A 19 9.15 -15.02 -8.10
CA PRO A 19 8.05 -15.31 -8.99
C PRO A 19 7.33 -14.00 -9.29
N LYS A 20 7.22 -13.65 -10.58
CA LYS A 20 6.25 -12.66 -11.03
C LYS A 20 4.92 -13.17 -10.50
N MET A 21 4.34 -12.52 -9.50
CA MET A 21 2.99 -12.84 -9.06
C MET A 21 2.07 -12.47 -10.21
N THR A 22 1.83 -13.44 -11.09
CA THR A 22 0.92 -13.30 -12.23
C THR A 22 -0.49 -13.31 -11.67
N LEU A 23 -1.18 -12.17 -11.74
CA LEU A 23 -2.58 -12.00 -11.34
C LEU A 23 -3.57 -12.72 -12.27
N GLU A 24 -3.07 -13.60 -13.15
CA GLU A 24 -3.87 -14.38 -14.08
C GLU A 24 -4.72 -15.39 -13.28
N GLY A 25 -6.04 -15.33 -13.44
CA GLY A 25 -6.99 -16.22 -12.75
C GLY A 25 -7.58 -15.69 -11.44
N VAL A 26 -7.24 -14.47 -11.00
CA VAL A 26 -7.91 -13.84 -9.85
C VAL A 26 -9.31 -13.37 -10.25
N ASP A 27 -10.34 -13.90 -9.58
CA ASP A 27 -11.69 -13.34 -9.63
C ASP A 27 -11.74 -12.10 -8.74
N TRP A 28 -11.51 -10.95 -9.36
CA TRP A 28 -11.48 -9.65 -8.69
C TRP A 28 -12.80 -9.27 -8.06
N LYS A 29 -13.94 -9.69 -8.63
CA LYS A 29 -15.25 -9.39 -8.06
C LYS A 29 -15.43 -10.14 -6.74
N GLN A 30 -15.09 -11.43 -6.73
CA GLN A 30 -15.13 -12.21 -5.50
C GLN A 30 -14.12 -11.68 -4.47
N ALA A 31 -12.95 -11.21 -4.91
CA ALA A 31 -11.96 -10.62 -4.02
C ALA A 31 -12.49 -9.33 -3.37
N ASP A 32 -13.13 -8.45 -4.14
CA ASP A 32 -13.73 -7.21 -3.64
C ASP A 32 -14.89 -7.45 -2.68
N GLU A 33 -15.67 -8.52 -2.88
CA GLU A 33 -16.75 -8.92 -1.96
C GLU A 33 -16.23 -9.51 -0.63
N LYS A 34 -15.04 -10.11 -0.63
CA LYS A 34 -14.50 -10.85 0.53
C LYS A 34 -13.43 -10.10 1.32
N TYR A 35 -12.69 -9.21 0.67
CA TYR A 35 -11.50 -8.58 1.22
C TYR A 35 -11.52 -7.07 0.98
N GLY A 36 -11.06 -6.31 1.98
CA GLY A 36 -10.77 -4.89 1.86
C GLY A 36 -9.34 -4.62 2.33
N LEU A 37 -8.62 -3.76 1.61
CA LEU A 37 -7.28 -3.32 2.00
C LEU A 37 -7.38 -1.97 2.70
N ILE A 38 -7.00 -1.93 3.98
CA ILE A 38 -7.11 -0.67 4.73
C ILE A 38 -5.91 0.22 4.42
N GLU A 39 -6.18 1.43 3.93
CA GLU A 39 -5.16 2.43 3.62
C GLU A 39 -5.43 3.73 4.41
N PHE A 40 -4.36 4.31 4.94
CA PHE A 40 -4.38 5.64 5.53
C PHE A 40 -4.03 6.69 4.47
N CYS A 41 -4.89 7.70 4.33
CA CYS A 41 -4.74 8.80 3.41
C CYS A 41 -4.65 10.14 4.16
N ASN A 42 -3.80 11.03 3.67
CA ASN A 42 -3.85 12.45 4.03
C ASN A 42 -3.67 13.31 2.79
N GLY A 43 -4.25 14.51 2.82
CA GLY A 43 -4.22 15.38 1.65
C GLY A 43 -4.83 16.74 1.94
N ARG A 44 -5.17 17.45 0.86
CA ARG A 44 -5.89 18.72 0.90
C ARG A 44 -7.18 18.61 0.11
N ASP A 45 -8.25 19.24 0.59
CA ASP A 45 -9.47 19.42 -0.19
C ASP A 45 -9.29 20.51 -1.27
N GLN A 46 -10.34 20.74 -2.06
CA GLN A 46 -10.40 21.79 -3.08
C GLN A 46 -10.16 23.21 -2.54
N ASN A 47 -10.34 23.44 -1.24
CA ASN A 47 -10.10 24.71 -0.56
C ASN A 47 -8.73 24.77 0.13
N GLY A 48 -7.87 23.77 -0.06
CA GLY A 48 -6.55 23.66 0.55
C GLY A 48 -6.58 23.21 2.03
N ARG A 49 -7.73 22.82 2.58
CA ARG A 49 -7.88 22.35 3.96
C ARG A 49 -7.30 20.95 4.08
N LEU A 50 -6.45 20.76 5.09
CA LEU A 50 -5.88 19.44 5.38
C LEU A 50 -6.98 18.50 5.88
N TYR A 51 -7.00 17.29 5.35
CA TYR A 51 -7.86 16.22 5.82
C TYR A 51 -7.08 14.90 5.89
N TRP A 52 -7.61 13.99 6.69
CA TRP A 52 -7.18 12.60 6.78
C TRP A 52 -8.37 11.67 6.59
N ALA A 53 -8.12 10.47 6.06
CA ALA A 53 -9.13 9.44 5.89
C ALA A 53 -8.51 8.03 6.02
N TYR A 54 -9.26 7.10 6.57
CA TYR A 54 -9.03 5.66 6.47
C TYR A 54 -10.04 5.08 5.51
N LEU A 55 -9.56 4.27 4.57
CA LEU A 55 -10.39 3.64 3.55
C LEU A 55 -10.19 2.13 3.55
N THR A 56 -11.26 1.38 3.30
CA THR A 56 -11.18 0.00 2.81
C THR A 56 -11.17 0.02 1.29
N LEU A 57 -9.99 -0.11 0.70
CA LEU A 57 -9.82 -0.18 -0.74
C LEU A 57 -10.24 -1.55 -1.28
N PHE A 58 -10.92 -1.55 -2.42
CA PHE A 58 -11.20 -2.77 -3.18
C PHE A 58 -9.88 -3.33 -3.75
N PRO A 59 -9.57 -4.62 -3.53
CA PRO A 59 -8.40 -5.28 -4.11
C PRO A 59 -8.21 -5.02 -5.61
N SER A 60 -9.30 -5.02 -6.39
CA SER A 60 -9.26 -4.74 -7.83
C SER A 60 -8.83 -3.31 -8.18
N LYS A 61 -9.02 -2.37 -7.26
CA LYS A 61 -8.76 -0.93 -7.41
C LYS A 61 -7.45 -0.49 -6.77
N TYR A 62 -6.86 -1.31 -5.92
CA TYR A 62 -5.65 -0.97 -5.16
C TYR A 62 -4.48 -0.50 -6.04
N ARG A 63 -4.21 -1.21 -7.15
CA ARG A 63 -3.08 -0.87 -8.02
C ARG A 63 -3.27 0.49 -8.71
N GLU A 64 -4.47 0.75 -9.19
CA GLU A 64 -4.83 2.03 -9.81
C GLU A 64 -4.74 3.16 -8.78
N PHE A 65 -5.30 2.94 -7.59
CA PHE A 65 -5.22 3.87 -6.46
C PHE A 65 -3.77 4.27 -6.15
N LYS A 66 -2.88 3.30 -5.96
CA LYS A 66 -1.46 3.57 -5.62
C LYS A 66 -0.75 4.30 -6.75
N ALA A 67 -1.06 4.00 -8.01
CA ALA A 67 -0.48 4.71 -9.16
C ALA A 67 -0.90 6.19 -9.18
N ARG A 68 -2.19 6.49 -9.00
CA ARG A 68 -2.69 7.87 -8.97
C ARG A 68 -2.21 8.64 -7.74
N ALA A 69 -2.18 8.00 -6.58
CA ALA A 69 -1.63 8.57 -5.35
C ALA A 69 -0.14 8.94 -5.51
N ALA A 70 0.66 8.04 -6.12
CA ALA A 70 2.07 8.30 -6.40
C ALA A 70 2.30 9.42 -7.43
N ALA A 71 1.39 9.57 -8.39
CA ALA A 71 1.39 10.66 -9.36
C ALA A 71 0.98 12.02 -8.76
N GLY A 72 0.46 12.04 -7.53
CA GLY A 72 -0.05 13.26 -6.89
C GLY A 72 -1.32 13.79 -7.55
N GLU A 73 -2.06 12.93 -8.26
CA GLU A 73 -3.31 13.31 -8.92
C GLU A 73 -4.41 13.60 -7.89
N SER A 74 -5.31 14.52 -8.23
CA SER A 74 -6.54 14.73 -7.46
C SER A 74 -7.62 13.76 -7.95
N PHE A 75 -8.16 12.94 -7.05
CA PHE A 75 -9.22 11.97 -7.36
C PHE A 75 -10.12 11.75 -6.14
N HIS A 76 -11.32 11.23 -6.38
CA HIS A 76 -12.27 10.90 -5.32
C HIS A 76 -11.88 9.58 -4.67
N LEU A 77 -11.61 9.60 -3.37
CA LEU A 77 -11.19 8.42 -2.61
C LEU A 77 -12.23 7.29 -2.63
N LEU A 78 -13.52 7.66 -2.63
CA LEU A 78 -14.65 6.73 -2.62
C LEU A 78 -14.83 5.96 -3.93
N ASP A 79 -14.12 6.34 -5.01
CA ASP A 79 -14.11 5.57 -6.26
C ASP A 79 -13.34 4.24 -6.12
N TYR A 80 -12.52 4.11 -5.08
CA TYR A 80 -11.58 2.99 -4.88
C TYR A 80 -11.92 2.12 -3.68
N GLY A 81 -12.91 2.50 -2.88
CA GLY A 81 -13.21 1.84 -1.62
C GLY A 81 -14.26 2.57 -0.78
N GLU A 82 -14.41 2.14 0.47
CA GLU A 82 -15.34 2.72 1.42
C GLU A 82 -14.58 3.49 2.52
N GLU A 83 -15.18 4.57 3.01
CA GLU A 83 -14.60 5.33 4.12
C GLU A 83 -14.91 4.64 5.46
N LEU A 84 -13.84 4.34 6.21
CA LEU A 84 -13.95 3.86 7.58
C LEU A 84 -14.08 5.00 8.59
N ALA A 85 -13.26 6.03 8.41
CA ALA A 85 -13.24 7.23 9.25
C ALA A 85 -12.51 8.36 8.51
N SER A 86 -12.97 9.59 8.70
CA SER A 86 -12.32 10.79 8.16
C SER A 86 -12.39 11.95 9.14
N GLY A 87 -11.56 12.96 8.90
CA GLY A 87 -11.63 14.19 9.64
C GLY A 87 -10.66 15.26 9.13
N TRP A 88 -10.77 16.44 9.74
CA TRP A 88 -9.93 17.58 9.41
C TRP A 88 -8.58 17.50 10.14
N GLY A 89 -7.56 18.08 9.50
CA GLY A 89 -6.19 18.12 9.99
C GLY A 89 -5.27 17.15 9.26
N LYS A 90 -4.01 17.08 9.71
CA LYS A 90 -2.97 16.25 9.08
C LYS A 90 -3.04 14.79 9.51
N HIS A 91 -3.51 14.54 10.73
CA HIS A 91 -3.44 13.23 11.37
C HIS A 91 -4.73 12.94 12.15
N PRO A 92 -5.13 11.66 12.22
CA PRO A 92 -6.27 11.23 13.01
C PRO A 92 -6.01 11.41 14.50
N PRO A 93 -7.01 11.78 15.30
CA PRO A 93 -6.94 11.77 16.76
C PRO A 93 -6.63 10.37 17.31
N GLU A 94 -5.98 10.31 18.47
CA GLU A 94 -5.54 9.03 19.05
C GLU A 94 -6.70 8.08 19.38
N HIS A 95 -7.85 8.61 19.80
CA HIS A 95 -9.03 7.79 20.06
C HIS A 95 -9.56 7.10 18.78
N VAL A 96 -9.50 7.80 17.63
CA VAL A 96 -9.89 7.22 16.33
C VAL A 96 -8.93 6.11 15.94
N LYS A 97 -7.62 6.33 16.09
CA LYS A 97 -6.62 5.29 15.79
C LYS A 97 -6.90 4.04 16.61
N LYS A 98 -7.04 4.21 17.93
CA LYS A 98 -7.30 3.10 18.86
C LYS A 98 -8.58 2.32 18.50
N GLU A 99 -9.67 3.03 18.17
CA GLU A 99 -10.91 2.40 17.72
C GLU A 99 -10.69 1.54 16.47
N LEU A 100 -9.94 2.05 15.48
CA LEU A 100 -9.65 1.31 14.25
C LEU A 100 -8.66 0.15 14.48
N GLU A 101 -7.70 0.28 15.39
CA GLU A 101 -6.82 -0.83 15.81
C GLU A 101 -7.64 -1.96 16.44
N GLU A 102 -8.55 -1.64 17.36
CA GLU A 102 -9.40 -2.62 18.05
C GLU A 102 -10.40 -3.28 17.09
N LYS A 103 -10.99 -2.50 16.18
CA LYS A 103 -12.05 -2.99 15.28
C LYS A 103 -11.53 -3.76 14.08
N TYR A 104 -10.39 -3.34 13.52
CA TYR A 104 -9.87 -3.88 12.26
C TYR A 104 -8.47 -4.52 12.39
N GLY A 105 -7.89 -4.55 13.60
CA GLY A 105 -6.55 -5.09 13.81
C GLY A 105 -5.45 -4.26 13.15
N LEU A 106 -5.69 -2.97 12.90
CA LEU A 106 -4.67 -2.07 12.36
C LEU A 106 -3.49 -1.96 13.31
N ASN A 107 -2.30 -1.82 12.73
CA ASN A 107 -1.10 -1.53 13.48
C ASN A 107 -0.54 -0.20 13.01
N HIS A 108 -0.79 0.89 13.74
CA HIS A 108 -0.27 2.22 13.35
C HIS A 108 1.23 2.40 13.65
N LYS A 109 1.91 1.38 14.21
CA LYS A 109 3.35 1.41 14.50
C LYS A 109 4.20 0.95 13.32
N THR A 110 3.62 0.27 12.33
CA THR A 110 4.29 -0.24 11.14
C THR A 110 3.43 0.01 9.90
N SER A 111 4.06 0.28 8.74
CA SER A 111 3.26 0.41 7.52
C SER A 111 2.64 -0.93 7.14
N LEU A 112 1.50 -0.93 6.44
CA LEU A 112 0.89 -2.15 5.89
C LEU A 112 1.90 -2.94 5.03
N GLU A 113 2.74 -2.23 4.29
CA GLU A 113 3.82 -2.80 3.48
C GLU A 113 4.87 -3.54 4.34
N ASP A 114 5.19 -3.04 5.54
CA ASP A 114 6.09 -3.69 6.48
C ASP A 114 5.50 -4.98 7.06
N ASP A 115 4.22 -4.97 7.40
CA ASP A 115 3.56 -6.13 7.98
C ASP A 115 3.33 -7.23 6.93
N VAL A 116 2.95 -6.87 5.70
CA VAL A 116 2.90 -7.81 4.57
C VAL A 116 4.27 -8.41 4.29
N ARG A 117 5.34 -7.60 4.26
CA ARG A 117 6.71 -8.09 4.09
C ARG A 117 7.12 -9.07 5.20
N LYS A 118 6.88 -8.74 6.46
CA LYS A 118 7.20 -9.62 7.61
C LYS A 118 6.44 -10.94 7.56
N GLN A 119 5.19 -10.93 7.11
CA GLN A 119 4.39 -12.15 6.96
C GLN A 119 4.97 -13.02 5.83
N LEU A 120 5.29 -12.44 4.67
CA LEU A 120 5.90 -13.16 3.55
C LEU A 120 7.27 -13.77 3.88
N GLU A 121 8.08 -13.08 4.70
CA GLU A 121 9.38 -13.59 5.19
C GLU A 121 9.20 -14.80 6.12
N LYS A 122 8.18 -14.78 6.98
CA LYS A 122 7.87 -15.90 7.88
C LYS A 122 7.42 -17.14 7.13
N THR A 123 6.67 -17.00 6.02
CA THR A 123 6.17 -18.14 5.24
C THR A 123 7.24 -18.82 4.39
N GLN A 124 8.36 -18.15 4.09
CA GLN A 124 9.48 -18.73 3.32
C GLN A 124 10.53 -19.44 4.18
N THR A 125 10.41 -19.35 5.50
CA THR A 125 11.39 -19.94 6.45
C THR A 125 10.81 -21.14 7.21
N GLY A 126 9.68 -21.70 6.75
CA GLY A 126 9.00 -22.86 7.34
C GLY A 126 9.07 -24.10 6.46
#